data_AF-A0AAV6U6R5-F1
#
_entry.id   AF-A0AAV6U6R5-F1
#
_cell.length_a   1.000
_cell.length_b   1.000
_cell.length_c   1.000
_cell.angle_alpha   90.00
_cell.angle_beta   90.00
_cell.angle_gamma   90.00
#
_symmetry.space_group_name_H-M   'P 1'
#
loop_
_entity.id
_entity.type
_entity.pdbx_description
1 polymer ?
#
loop_
_entity_poly.entity_id
_entity_poly.type
_entity_poly.pdbx_seq_one_letter_code
_entity_poly.pdbx_strand_id
1 'polypeptide(L)'
;MSVYLGKDKLLKKGKDTNVSHNVVKEMIKCLSGRGHKLFMDNCYSSPNLFLDLLKEDKMNCVGTIKIKRKNFPKDVVSKKMKKGDLNVKCANGMIAMCWRDKREVLMLSNMHHPKNQNTGPEKNEKPEAVKTYNEHMGYFLI
;
A
#
# COMPACT_ATOMS: atom_id res chain seq x y z
N MET A 1 2.87 15.00 18.81
CA MET A 1 2.10 13.79 19.14
C MET A 1 0.61 14.13 19.01
N SER A 2 -0.13 13.47 18.13
CA SER A 2 -1.60 13.57 18.07
C SER A 2 -2.22 12.24 18.52
N VAL A 3 -3.31 12.30 19.27
CA VAL A 3 -3.98 11.12 19.84
C VAL A 3 -5.31 10.92 19.12
N TYR A 4 -5.63 9.69 18.74
CA TYR A 4 -6.92 9.37 18.14
C TYR A 4 -8.02 9.35 19.19
N LEU A 5 -8.94 10.33 19.17
CA LEU A 5 -10.03 10.45 20.15
C LEU A 5 -11.36 9.83 19.68
N GLY A 6 -11.36 9.06 18.59
CA GLY A 6 -12.55 8.35 18.08
C GLY A 6 -13.57 9.21 17.31
N LYS A 7 -13.76 10.48 17.69
CA LYS A 7 -14.75 11.40 17.07
C LYS A 7 -14.18 12.78 16.71
N ASP A 8 -12.90 12.87 16.36
CA ASP A 8 -12.31 14.17 16.00
C ASP A 8 -12.94 14.75 14.73
N LYS A 9 -13.68 15.85 14.93
CA LYS A 9 -14.16 16.74 13.85
C LYS A 9 -13.00 17.48 13.16
N LEU A 10 -11.83 17.56 13.80
CA LEU A 10 -10.66 18.32 13.32
C LEU A 10 -10.06 17.74 12.03
N LEU A 11 -10.19 16.43 11.81
CA LEU A 11 -9.71 15.77 10.60
C LEU A 11 -10.72 15.80 9.44
N LYS A 12 -11.92 16.36 9.62
CA LYS A 12 -12.88 16.56 8.53
C LYS A 12 -12.56 17.84 7.77
N LYS A 13 -11.35 17.95 7.19
CA LYS A 13 -11.11 18.99 6.18
C LYS A 13 -11.81 18.59 4.88
N GLY A 14 -12.65 19.50 4.39
CA GLY A 14 -13.63 19.27 3.33
C GLY A 14 -13.07 18.61 2.07
N LYS A 15 -13.41 17.33 1.90
CA LYS A 15 -13.51 16.49 0.71
C LYS A 15 -13.79 15.07 1.23
N ASP A 16 -14.40 14.20 0.42
CA ASP A 16 -14.75 12.80 0.73
C ASP A 16 -13.51 11.90 1.01
N THR A 17 -12.70 12.28 1.99
CA THR A 17 -11.45 11.65 2.39
C THR A 17 -11.71 10.85 3.65
N ASN A 18 -11.32 9.57 3.61
CA ASN A 18 -11.49 8.66 4.75
C ASN A 18 -10.61 9.12 5.92
N VAL A 19 -11.04 8.92 7.17
CA VAL A 19 -10.28 9.30 8.39
C VAL A 19 -8.84 8.80 8.34
N SER A 20 -8.64 7.55 7.91
CA SER A 20 -7.31 6.95 7.76
C SER A 20 -6.38 7.73 6.82
N HIS A 21 -6.93 8.33 5.76
CA HIS A 21 -6.16 9.16 4.83
C HIS A 21 -5.63 10.40 5.54
N ASN A 22 -6.50 11.09 6.27
CA ASN A 22 -6.16 12.36 6.91
C ASN A 22 -5.16 12.17 8.05
N VAL A 23 -5.29 11.08 8.81
CA VAL A 23 -4.30 10.68 9.82
C VAL A 23 -2.92 10.51 9.18
N VAL A 24 -2.80 9.76 8.07
CA VAL A 24 -1.49 9.57 7.41
C VAL A 24 -0.94 10.91 6.92
N LYS A 25 -1.74 11.71 6.20
CA LYS A 25 -1.32 13.03 5.70
C LYS A 25 -0.82 13.95 6.82
N GLU A 26 -1.47 13.94 7.98
CA GLU A 26 -1.02 14.72 9.14
C GLU A 26 0.30 14.18 9.70
N MET A 27 0.44 12.87 9.88
CA MET A 27 1.66 12.23 10.40
C MET A 27 2.88 12.51 9.52
N ILE A 28 2.71 12.51 8.20
CA ILE A 28 3.84 12.66 7.27
C ILE A 28 4.15 14.12 6.92
N LYS A 29 3.37 15.09 7.42
CA LYS A 29 3.49 16.50 7.03
C LYS A 29 4.90 17.05 7.22
N CYS A 30 5.59 16.62 8.27
CA CYS A 30 6.98 17.01 8.57
C CYS A 30 8.04 16.28 7.72
N LEU A 31 7.65 15.21 7.03
CA LEU A 31 8.52 14.36 6.22
C LEU A 31 8.36 14.64 4.72
N SER A 32 7.25 15.26 4.30
CA SER A 32 6.89 15.54 2.90
C SER A 32 8.04 16.21 2.12
N GLY A 33 8.26 15.75 0.89
CA GLY A 33 9.29 16.28 -0.03
C GLY A 33 10.71 15.75 0.15
N ARG A 34 10.97 14.86 1.12
CA ARG A 34 12.31 14.32 1.41
C ARG A 34 12.60 12.95 0.80
N GLY A 35 11.67 12.38 0.03
CA GLY A 35 11.85 11.10 -0.65
C GLY A 35 11.86 9.88 0.28
N HIS A 36 11.24 9.98 1.47
CA HIS A 36 11.15 8.87 2.40
C HIS A 36 10.28 7.72 1.85
N LYS A 37 10.46 6.53 2.45
CA LYS A 37 9.69 5.32 2.17
C LYS A 37 8.75 5.04 3.34
N LEU A 38 7.47 4.88 3.04
CA LEU A 38 6.41 4.58 4.00
C LEU A 38 5.95 3.14 3.84
N PHE A 39 5.93 2.42 4.95
CA PHE A 39 5.40 1.05 5.04
C PHE A 39 4.12 1.09 5.85
N MET A 40 3.01 0.66 5.24
CA MET A 40 1.67 0.85 5.80
C MET A 40 0.91 -0.47 5.95
N ASP A 41 0.13 -0.55 7.03
CA ASP A 41 -0.86 -1.61 7.20
C ASP A 41 -2.16 -1.33 6.43
N ASN A 42 -2.96 -2.37 6.24
CA ASN A 42 -4.19 -2.41 5.47
C ASN A 42 -5.27 -1.43 5.95
N CYS A 43 -5.24 -1.00 7.21
CA CYS A 43 -6.17 -0.01 7.77
C CYS A 43 -5.93 1.40 7.19
N TYR A 44 -4.68 1.71 6.85
CA TYR A 44 -4.25 3.03 6.36
C TYR A 44 -4.07 3.06 4.84
N SER A 45 -3.78 1.92 4.22
CA SER A 45 -3.64 1.82 2.77
C SER A 45 -4.93 2.17 2.00
N SER A 46 -4.77 2.94 0.92
CA SER A 46 -5.79 3.11 -0.11
C SER A 46 -5.16 3.59 -1.44
N PRO A 47 -5.77 3.26 -2.60
CA PRO A 47 -5.24 3.68 -3.89
C PRO A 47 -5.16 5.21 -4.04
N ASN A 48 -6.19 5.93 -3.57
CA ASN A 48 -6.20 7.38 -3.62
C ASN A 48 -5.09 7.98 -2.73
N LEU A 49 -4.92 7.47 -1.51
CA LEU A 49 -3.84 7.94 -0.62
C LEU A 49 -2.47 7.74 -1.29
N PHE A 50 -2.17 6.56 -1.83
CA PHE A 50 -0.87 6.29 -2.44
C PHE A 50 -0.60 7.20 -3.64
N LEU A 51 -1.65 7.54 -4.41
CA LEU A 51 -1.55 8.46 -5.53
C LEU A 51 -1.27 9.89 -5.07
N ASP A 52 -1.94 10.35 -4.02
CA ASP A 52 -1.72 11.69 -3.45
C ASP A 52 -0.32 11.79 -2.82
N LEU A 53 0.11 10.74 -2.10
CA LEU A 53 1.46 10.64 -1.55
C LEU A 53 2.55 10.67 -2.63
N LEU A 54 2.31 10.00 -3.76
CA LEU A 54 3.23 10.02 -4.89
C LEU A 54 3.31 11.41 -5.55
N LYS A 55 2.16 12.02 -5.84
CA LYS A 55 2.06 13.24 -6.64
C LYS A 55 2.33 14.52 -5.85
N GLU A 56 1.80 14.61 -4.63
CA GLU A 56 1.84 15.83 -3.82
C GLU A 56 3.03 15.83 -2.86
N ASP A 57 3.28 14.70 -2.19
CA ASP A 57 4.27 14.61 -1.11
C ASP A 57 5.63 14.04 -1.55
N LYS A 58 5.73 13.55 -2.81
CA LYS A 58 6.91 12.88 -3.36
C LYS A 58 7.40 11.72 -2.48
N MET A 59 6.44 10.90 -2.04
CA MET A 59 6.67 9.79 -1.12
C MET A 59 6.55 8.43 -1.78
N ASN A 60 7.51 7.56 -1.45
CA ASN A 60 7.47 6.16 -1.80
C ASN A 60 6.72 5.38 -0.72
N CYS A 61 5.85 4.46 -1.12
CA CYS A 61 4.87 3.82 -0.26
C CYS A 61 4.66 2.36 -0.67
N VAL A 62 4.57 1.48 0.32
CA VAL A 62 4.26 0.06 0.17
C VAL A 62 3.36 -0.35 1.32
N GLY A 63 2.33 -1.15 1.04
CA GLY A 63 1.50 -1.67 2.11
C GLY A 63 0.61 -2.81 1.68
N THR A 64 0.11 -3.52 2.68
CA THR A 64 -0.98 -4.47 2.51
C THR A 64 -2.28 -3.72 2.28
N ILE A 65 -3.25 -4.30 1.55
CA ILE A 65 -4.53 -3.64 1.26
C ILE A 65 -5.71 -4.61 1.32
N LYS A 66 -6.87 -4.12 1.79
CA LYS A 66 -8.12 -4.88 1.77
C LYS A 66 -8.73 -4.88 0.37
N ILE A 67 -9.16 -6.05 -0.12
CA ILE A 67 -9.82 -6.20 -1.44
C ILE A 67 -11.05 -5.31 -1.63
N LYS A 68 -11.76 -5.01 -0.54
CA LYS A 68 -12.97 -4.18 -0.54
C LYS A 68 -12.67 -2.67 -0.59
N ARG A 69 -11.39 -2.24 -0.62
CA ARG A 69 -11.07 -0.82 -0.73
C ARG A 69 -11.54 -0.23 -2.06
N LYS A 70 -12.14 0.95 -1.97
CA LYS A 70 -12.59 1.72 -3.14
C LYS A 70 -11.40 1.95 -4.08
N ASN A 71 -11.65 1.83 -5.38
CA ASN A 71 -10.69 2.00 -6.47
C ASN A 71 -9.55 0.96 -6.53
N PHE A 72 -9.60 -0.12 -5.74
CA PHE A 72 -8.65 -1.23 -5.88
C PHE A 72 -9.14 -2.21 -6.97
N PRO A 73 -8.28 -2.64 -7.91
CA PRO A 73 -8.68 -3.52 -9.00
C PRO A 73 -8.96 -4.93 -8.48
N LYS A 74 -10.23 -5.28 -8.28
CA LYS A 74 -10.65 -6.56 -7.69
C LYS A 74 -10.28 -7.76 -8.55
N ASP A 75 -10.17 -7.56 -9.86
CA ASP A 75 -9.81 -8.57 -10.83
C ASP A 75 -8.31 -8.93 -10.84
N VAL A 76 -7.49 -8.27 -10.00
CA VAL A 76 -6.16 -8.79 -9.64
C VAL A 76 -6.27 -10.13 -8.90
N VAL A 77 -7.39 -10.36 -8.20
CA VAL A 77 -7.70 -11.64 -7.56
C VAL A 77 -8.46 -12.53 -8.53
N SER A 78 -7.81 -13.60 -8.98
CA SER A 78 -8.43 -14.60 -9.84
C SER A 78 -8.75 -15.86 -9.05
N LYS A 79 -9.95 -16.42 -9.26
CA LYS A 79 -10.36 -17.71 -8.67
C LYS A 79 -9.46 -18.88 -9.08
N LYS A 80 -8.69 -18.74 -10.17
CA LYS A 80 -7.83 -19.79 -10.72
C LYS A 80 -6.40 -19.77 -10.15
N MET A 81 -6.08 -18.82 -9.25
CA MET A 81 -4.74 -18.71 -8.67
C MET A 81 -4.40 -19.92 -7.80
N LYS A 82 -3.22 -20.50 -8.04
CA LYS A 82 -2.60 -21.54 -7.24
C LYS A 82 -1.57 -20.93 -6.29
N LYS A 83 -1.11 -21.72 -5.33
CA LYS A 83 0.00 -21.32 -4.46
C LYS A 83 1.23 -20.99 -5.32
N GLY A 84 1.87 -19.86 -5.06
CA GLY A 84 2.98 -19.33 -5.82
C GLY A 84 2.59 -18.32 -6.90
N ASP A 85 1.33 -18.35 -7.37
CA ASP A 85 0.90 -17.46 -8.45
C ASP A 85 0.92 -15.98 -8.03
N LEU A 86 1.34 -15.13 -8.96
CA LEU A 86 1.36 -13.68 -8.82
C LEU A 86 0.58 -13.05 -9.97
N ASN A 87 -0.37 -12.19 -9.62
CA ASN A 87 -1.01 -11.26 -10.54
C ASN A 87 -0.60 -9.83 -10.19
N VAL A 88 -0.20 -9.05 -11.19
CA VAL A 88 0.17 -7.64 -11.03
C VAL A 88 -0.61 -6.79 -12.02
N LYS A 89 -1.11 -5.65 -11.55
CA LYS A 89 -1.72 -4.60 -12.34
C LYS A 89 -1.02 -3.29 -12.06
N CYS A 90 -0.85 -2.47 -13.09
CA CYS A 90 -0.15 -1.20 -12.99
C CYS A 90 -1.04 -0.07 -13.50
N ALA A 91 -1.08 1.03 -12.77
CA ALA A 91 -1.76 2.24 -13.20
C ALA A 91 -1.18 3.45 -12.45
N ASN A 92 -1.08 4.60 -13.11
CA ASN A 92 -0.71 5.87 -12.48
C ASN A 92 0.60 5.84 -11.67
N GLY A 93 1.61 5.09 -12.14
CA GLY A 93 2.88 4.94 -11.42
C GLY A 93 2.82 4.04 -10.18
N MET A 94 1.72 3.29 -10.02
CA MET A 94 1.54 2.35 -8.91
C MET A 94 1.30 0.93 -9.43
N ILE A 95 1.62 -0.05 -8.59
CA ILE A 95 1.29 -1.45 -8.77
C ILE A 95 0.32 -1.93 -7.70
N ALA A 96 -0.70 -2.66 -8.14
CA ALA A 96 -1.60 -3.45 -7.30
C ALA A 96 -1.34 -4.92 -7.63
N MET A 97 -1.12 -5.75 -6.61
CA MET A 97 -0.77 -7.15 -6.83
C MET A 97 -1.48 -8.07 -5.85
N CYS A 98 -1.72 -9.29 -6.33
CA CYS A 98 -2.17 -10.43 -5.54
C CYS A 98 -1.14 -11.53 -5.68
N TRP A 99 -0.55 -11.96 -4.57
CA TRP A 99 0.32 -13.12 -4.50
C TRP A 99 -0.35 -14.17 -3.62
N ARG A 100 -0.40 -15.43 -4.08
CA ARG A 100 -1.09 -16.48 -3.32
C ARG A 100 -0.08 -17.40 -2.65
N ASP A 101 0.03 -17.31 -1.34
CA ASP A 101 0.72 -18.32 -0.53
C ASP A 101 -0.30 -19.34 0.01
N LYS A 102 -0.43 -19.52 1.33
CA LYS A 102 -1.57 -20.24 1.94
C LYS A 102 -2.88 -19.48 1.74
N ARG A 103 -2.80 -18.15 1.71
CA ARG A 103 -3.89 -17.21 1.46
C ARG A 103 -3.41 -16.14 0.48
N GLU A 104 -4.36 -15.41 -0.09
CA GLU A 104 -4.08 -14.27 -0.95
C GLU A 104 -3.49 -13.11 -0.12
N VAL A 105 -2.33 -12.63 -0.56
CA VAL A 105 -1.65 -11.46 -0.03
C VAL A 105 -1.82 -10.34 -1.05
N LEU A 106 -2.55 -9.31 -0.66
CA LEU A 106 -2.81 -8.14 -1.49
C LEU A 106 -1.89 -7.01 -1.08
N MET A 107 -1.15 -6.50 -2.06
CA MET A 107 -0.21 -5.40 -1.86
C MET A 107 -0.53 -4.25 -2.82
N LEU A 108 -0.27 -3.04 -2.34
CA LEU A 108 -0.26 -1.82 -3.12
C LEU A 108 1.10 -1.14 -2.93
N SER A 109 1.70 -0.67 -4.01
CA SER A 109 3.02 -0.05 -3.98
C SER A 109 3.16 0.99 -5.08
N ASN A 110 3.89 2.08 -4.82
CA ASN A 110 4.26 3.09 -5.82
C ASN A 110 5.79 3.16 -6.08
N MET A 111 6.58 2.32 -5.41
CA MET A 111 8.04 2.31 -5.52
C MET A 111 8.63 1.09 -6.23
N HIS A 112 7.79 0.08 -6.49
CA HIS A 112 8.22 -1.19 -7.05
C HIS A 112 7.78 -1.31 -8.52
N HIS A 113 8.63 -1.94 -9.34
CA HIS A 113 8.35 -2.17 -10.75
C HIS A 113 7.70 -3.55 -10.95
N PRO A 114 6.69 -3.70 -11.84
CA PRO A 114 6.00 -4.97 -12.07
C PRO A 114 6.93 -6.10 -12.51
N LYS A 115 7.94 -5.80 -13.34
CA LYS A 115 8.88 -6.80 -13.86
C LYS A 115 9.71 -7.47 -12.76
N ASN A 116 9.96 -6.79 -11.65
CA ASN A 116 10.82 -7.28 -10.57
C ASN A 116 10.05 -8.11 -9.53
N GLN A 117 8.71 -8.15 -9.64
CA GLN A 117 7.87 -8.87 -8.69
C GLN A 117 7.93 -10.40 -8.87
N ASN A 118 8.37 -10.88 -10.04
CA ASN A 118 8.71 -12.28 -10.26
C ASN A 118 10.23 -12.39 -10.25
N THR A 119 10.81 -12.50 -9.06
CA THR A 119 12.27 -12.41 -8.88
C THR A 119 13.01 -13.74 -9.06
N GLY A 120 12.32 -14.84 -9.38
CA GLY A 120 12.95 -16.16 -9.46
C GLY A 120 12.45 -17.04 -10.62
N PRO A 121 13.26 -18.02 -11.06
CA PRO A 121 12.87 -19.07 -12.01
C PRO A 121 11.85 -20.04 -11.41
N GLU A 122 11.71 -20.06 -10.07
CA GLU A 122 10.80 -20.93 -9.34
C GLU A 122 9.44 -20.28 -9.07
N LYS A 123 8.37 -21.06 -9.26
CA LYS A 123 6.98 -20.63 -9.04
C LYS A 123 6.63 -20.27 -7.59
N ASN A 124 7.54 -20.40 -6.61
CA ASN A 124 7.23 -20.26 -5.18
C ASN A 124 7.97 -19.13 -4.46
N GLU A 125 8.75 -18.31 -5.16
CA GLU A 125 9.43 -17.20 -4.51
C GLU A 125 8.49 -16.06 -4.11
N LYS A 126 8.79 -15.42 -2.96
CA LYS A 126 8.10 -14.21 -2.52
C LYS A 126 8.41 -13.06 -3.48
N PRO A 127 7.39 -12.31 -3.93
CA PRO A 127 7.61 -11.10 -4.71
C PRO A 127 8.45 -10.07 -3.95
N GLU A 128 9.21 -9.26 -4.69
CA GLU A 128 10.03 -8.19 -4.14
C GLU A 128 9.24 -7.28 -3.19
N ALA A 129 8.05 -6.81 -3.57
CA ALA A 129 7.25 -5.94 -2.72
C ALA A 129 6.82 -6.60 -1.40
N VAL A 130 6.65 -7.93 -1.37
CA VAL A 130 6.36 -8.68 -0.15
C VAL A 130 7.64 -8.84 0.70
N LYS A 131 8.79 -9.09 0.07
CA LYS A 131 10.09 -9.15 0.75
C LYS A 131 10.40 -7.80 1.43
N THR A 132 10.40 -6.71 0.66
CA THR A 132 10.63 -5.34 1.15
C THR A 132 9.64 -4.94 2.25
N TYR A 133 8.37 -5.31 2.12
CA TYR A 133 7.39 -5.05 3.16
C TYR A 133 7.73 -5.78 4.46
N ASN A 134 8.05 -7.08 4.42
CA ASN A 134 8.36 -7.85 5.62
C ASN A 134 9.68 -7.40 6.29
N GLU A 135 10.64 -6.87 5.53
CA GLU A 135 11.92 -6.37 6.06
C GLU A 135 11.76 -5.07 6.85
N HIS A 136 10.84 -4.19 6.42
CA HIS A 136 10.66 -2.87 7.01
C HIS A 136 9.42 -2.74 7.90
N MET A 137 8.45 -3.65 7.76
CA MET A 137 7.29 -3.70 8.64
C MET A 137 7.69 -4.37 9.96
N GLY A 138 7.50 -3.66 11.07
CA GLY A 138 7.93 -4.10 12.41
C GLY A 138 8.69 -3.03 13.18
N TYR A 139 9.25 -2.05 12.46
CA TYR A 139 9.81 -0.83 13.04
C TYR A 139 8.67 0.18 13.24
N PHE A 140 8.05 0.14 14.41
CA PHE A 140 7.19 1.22 14.89
C PHE A 140 8.08 2.46 15.11
N LEU A 141 8.00 3.44 14.21
CA LEU A 141 8.42 4.81 14.53
C LEU A 141 7.14 5.59 14.87
N ILE A 142 6.87 5.69 16.17
CA ILE A 142 5.96 6.68 16.78
C ILE A 142 6.80 7.91 17.09
#